data_AF-A0A0X7ADC3-F1
#
_entry.id   AF-A0A0X7ADC3-F1
#
_cell.length_a   1.000
_cell.length_b   1.000
_cell.length_c   1.000
_cell.angle_alpha   90.00
_cell.angle_beta   90.00
_cell.angle_gamma   90.00
#
_symmetry.space_group_name_H-M   'P 1'
#
loop_
_entity.id
_entity.type
_entity.pdbx_description
1 polymer ?
#
loop_
_entity_poly.entity_id
_entity_poly.type
_entity_poly.pdbx_seq_one_letter_code
_entity_poly.pdbx_strand_id
1 'polypeptide(L)'
;MAKRNWIYVGLLAFISLGLLIDAAVWPAGPPASFTANDLVQMIGIITLFAWWQIEDAEKRDLRRSSAAKITTVLLAPIGLAIYLYQTRRWPRATLGLLAFIGGIVLIAILTVLLGDWLIQQGLFPPSFLRDS
;
A
#
# COMPACT_ATOMS: atom_id res chain seq x y z
N MET A 1 -12.62 16.90 -0.45
CA MET A 1 -12.49 15.42 -0.42
C MET A 1 -12.25 14.94 1.01
N ALA A 2 -12.75 13.76 1.38
CA ALA A 2 -12.56 13.19 2.71
C ALA A 2 -11.07 12.86 2.99
N LYS A 3 -10.49 13.33 4.11
CA LYS A 3 -9.11 13.02 4.59
C LYS A 3 -8.68 11.56 4.41
N ARG A 4 -9.55 10.62 4.79
CA ARG A 4 -9.41 9.18 4.55
C ARG A 4 -9.08 8.80 3.09
N ASN A 5 -9.70 9.43 2.10
CA ASN A 5 -9.42 9.15 0.68
C ASN A 5 -8.02 9.64 0.28
N TRP A 6 -7.56 10.77 0.81
CA TRP A 6 -6.19 11.25 0.58
C TRP A 6 -5.14 10.33 1.20
N ILE A 7 -5.43 9.75 2.37
CA ILE A 7 -4.55 8.72 2.95
C ILE A 7 -4.46 7.49 2.06
N TYR A 8 -5.59 7.08 1.47
CA TYR A 8 -5.59 5.98 0.51
C TYR A 8 -4.79 6.31 -0.75
N VAL A 9 -4.97 7.50 -1.33
CA VAL A 9 -4.15 7.96 -2.47
C VAL A 9 -2.66 7.99 -2.08
N GLY A 10 -2.34 8.47 -0.88
CA GLY A 10 -0.98 8.46 -0.33
C GLY A 10 -0.41 7.05 -0.21
N LEU A 11 -1.21 6.08 0.23
CA LEU A 11 -0.83 4.66 0.24
C LEU A 11 -0.54 4.13 -1.16
N LEU A 12 -1.40 4.41 -2.14
CA LEU A 12 -1.17 3.97 -3.52
C LEU A 12 0.11 4.58 -4.10
N ALA A 13 0.33 5.88 -3.88
CA ALA A 13 1.54 6.57 -4.31
C ALA A 13 2.80 6.02 -3.60
N PHE A 14 2.71 5.72 -2.31
CA PHE A 14 3.80 5.18 -1.51
C PHE A 14 4.22 3.78 -1.97
N ILE A 15 3.25 2.90 -2.23
CA ILE A 15 3.49 1.57 -2.81
C ILE A 15 4.14 1.71 -4.19
N SER A 16 3.59 2.59 -5.03
CA SER A 16 4.12 2.81 -6.38
C SER A 16 5.58 3.28 -6.34
N LEU A 17 5.90 4.22 -5.45
CA LEU A 17 7.25 4.73 -5.29
C LEU A 17 8.22 3.62 -4.87
N GLY A 18 7.85 2.73 -3.95
CA GLY A 18 8.68 1.60 -3.56
C GLY A 18 9.01 0.67 -4.71
N LEU A 19 8.00 0.29 -5.48
CA LEU A 19 8.17 -0.58 -6.65
C LEU A 19 9.04 0.08 -7.73
N LEU A 20 8.89 1.39 -7.95
CA LEU A 20 9.74 2.13 -8.88
C LEU A 20 11.19 2.26 -8.38
N ILE A 21 11.39 2.41 -7.07
CA ILE A 21 12.73 2.39 -6.47
C ILE A 21 13.37 1.02 -6.72
N ASP A 22 12.66 -0.08 -6.48
CA ASP A 22 13.20 -1.42 -6.74
C ASP A 22 13.56 -1.61 -8.23
N ALA A 23 12.69 -1.19 -9.14
CA ALA A 23 12.95 -1.25 -10.58
C ALA A 23 14.15 -0.37 -11.01
N ALA A 24 14.34 0.78 -10.36
CA ALA A 24 15.46 1.68 -10.65
C ALA A 24 16.79 1.17 -10.08
N VAL A 25 16.80 0.59 -8.88
CA VAL A 25 18.01 0.12 -8.20
C VAL A 25 18.41 -1.28 -8.68
N TRP A 26 17.42 -2.15 -8.94
CA TRP A 26 17.62 -3.51 -9.42
C TRP A 26 16.81 -3.78 -10.70
N PRO A 27 17.27 -3.31 -11.87
CA PRO A 27 16.54 -3.49 -13.14
C PRO A 27 16.37 -4.96 -13.55
N ALA A 28 17.26 -5.85 -13.10
CA ALA A 28 17.17 -7.29 -13.31
C ALA A 28 16.29 -8.01 -12.26
N GLY A 29 15.65 -7.25 -11.36
CA GLY A 29 14.86 -7.73 -10.23
C GLY A 29 15.61 -7.58 -8.89
N PRO A 30 14.90 -7.22 -7.80
CA PRO A 30 15.49 -7.07 -6.48
C PRO A 30 16.04 -8.40 -5.94
N PRO A 31 17.04 -8.36 -5.03
CA PRO A 31 17.58 -9.56 -4.43
C PRO A 31 16.53 -10.31 -3.61
N ALA A 32 16.71 -11.63 -3.47
CA ALA A 32 15.81 -12.45 -2.63
C ALA A 32 15.93 -12.15 -1.12
N SER A 33 16.98 -11.43 -0.72
CA SER A 33 17.19 -10.97 0.65
C SER A 33 16.36 -9.72 0.95
N PHE A 34 15.92 -9.58 2.19
CA PHE A 34 15.20 -8.42 2.67
C PHE A 34 16.03 -7.11 2.53
N THR A 35 15.51 -6.16 1.78
CA THR A 35 16.14 -4.86 1.51
C THR A 35 15.68 -3.77 2.49
N ALA A 36 16.39 -2.65 2.51
CA ALA A 36 15.94 -1.48 3.25
C ALA A 36 14.62 -0.90 2.70
N ASN A 37 14.39 -1.00 1.39
CA ASN A 37 13.13 -0.56 0.77
C ASN A 37 11.96 -1.44 1.25
N ASP A 38 12.16 -2.77 1.36
CA ASP A 38 11.14 -3.69 1.89
C ASP A 38 10.71 -3.30 3.31
N LEU A 39 11.68 -2.95 4.17
CA LEU A 39 11.40 -2.50 5.53
C LEU A 39 10.59 -1.21 5.56
N VAL A 40 11.00 -0.21 4.78
CA VAL A 40 10.33 1.08 4.69
C VAL A 40 8.91 0.91 4.14
N GLN A 41 8.75 0.10 3.09
CA GLN A 41 7.46 -0.24 2.51
C GLN A 41 6.55 -0.93 3.52
N MET A 42 7.05 -1.93 4.24
CA MET A 42 6.29 -2.65 5.26
C MET A 42 5.78 -1.70 6.35
N ILE A 43 6.66 -0.89 6.95
CA ILE A 43 6.29 0.04 8.03
C ILE A 43 5.33 1.13 7.52
N GLY A 44 5.59 1.67 6.33
CA GLY A 44 4.77 2.72 5.74
C GLY A 44 3.36 2.23 5.39
N ILE A 45 3.25 1.04 4.79
CA ILE A 45 1.96 0.42 4.47
C ILE A 45 1.16 0.16 5.75
N ILE A 46 1.76 -0.43 6.79
CA ILE A 46 1.09 -0.67 8.08
C ILE A 46 0.58 0.64 8.67
N THR A 47 1.43 1.67 8.71
CA THR A 47 1.10 2.99 9.23
C THR A 47 -0.07 3.61 8.48
N LEU A 48 -0.05 3.58 7.15
CA LEU A 48 -1.09 4.17 6.31
C LEU A 48 -2.41 3.41 6.39
N PHE A 49 -2.38 2.07 6.48
CA PHE A 49 -3.57 1.27 6.77
C PHE A 49 -4.17 1.64 8.14
N ALA A 50 -3.33 1.68 9.17
CA ALA A 50 -3.78 2.02 10.52
C ALA A 50 -4.37 3.43 10.56
N TRP A 51 -3.72 4.40 9.92
CA TRP A 51 -4.20 5.78 9.85
C TRP A 51 -5.53 5.89 9.09
N TRP A 52 -5.65 5.23 7.93
CA TRP A 52 -6.90 5.19 7.18
C TRP A 52 -8.06 4.67 8.04
N GLN A 53 -7.84 3.60 8.80
CA GLN A 53 -8.87 3.04 9.69
C GLN A 53 -9.21 3.98 10.84
N ILE A 54 -8.25 4.73 11.40
CA ILE A 54 -8.50 5.74 12.45
C ILE A 54 -9.48 6.78 11.92
N GLU A 55 -9.15 7.37 10.77
CA GLU A 55 -9.95 8.45 10.17
C GLU A 55 -11.32 7.97 9.70
N ASP A 56 -11.44 6.71 9.27
CA ASP A 56 -12.74 6.12 8.95
C ASP A 56 -13.59 5.89 10.19
N ALA A 57 -12.97 5.48 11.30
CA ALA A 57 -13.66 5.21 12.56
C ALA A 57 -14.16 6.50 13.20
N GLU A 58 -13.33 7.55 13.22
CA GLU A 58 -13.67 8.88 13.74
C GLU A 58 -14.88 9.48 13.00
N LYS A 59 -14.92 9.36 11.66
CA LYS A 59 -16.06 9.82 10.87
C LYS A 59 -17.37 9.09 11.11
N ARG A 60 -17.30 7.88 11.67
CA ARG A 60 -18.46 7.04 11.98
C ARG A 60 -18.83 7.09 13.46
N ASP A 61 -18.07 7.85 14.25
CA ASP A 61 -18.13 7.85 15.73
C ASP A 61 -18.03 6.43 16.32
N LEU A 62 -17.14 5.61 15.74
CA LEU A 62 -16.90 4.23 16.13
C LEU A 62 -15.49 4.06 16.68
N ARG A 63 -15.31 3.05 17.53
CA ARG A 63 -13.98 2.63 18.02
C ARG A 63 -13.53 1.36 17.32
N ARG A 64 -12.25 1.32 16.96
CA ARG A 64 -11.61 0.10 16.44
C ARG A 64 -11.37 -0.88 17.59
N SER A 65 -11.71 -2.15 17.37
CA SER A 65 -11.42 -3.22 18.33
C SER A 65 -9.91 -3.46 18.49
N SER A 66 -9.49 -4.02 19.62
CA SER A 66 -8.10 -4.40 19.86
C SER A 66 -7.62 -5.44 18.84
N ALA A 67 -8.50 -6.39 18.46
CA ALA A 67 -8.21 -7.36 17.41
C ALA A 67 -7.89 -6.67 16.08
N ALA A 68 -8.74 -5.73 15.62
CA ALA A 68 -8.47 -4.99 14.38
C ALA A 68 -7.15 -4.23 14.43
N LYS A 69 -6.80 -3.61 15.57
CA LYS A 69 -5.54 -2.88 15.73
C LYS A 69 -4.32 -3.81 15.63
N ILE A 70 -4.30 -4.88 16.43
CA ILE A 70 -3.18 -5.84 16.48
C ILE A 70 -3.02 -6.52 15.12
N THR A 71 -4.11 -7.00 14.54
CA THR A 71 -4.06 -7.66 13.24
C THR A 71 -3.68 -6.70 12.12
N THR A 72 -3.99 -5.40 12.20
CA THR A 72 -3.51 -4.43 11.18
C THR A 72 -1.99 -4.28 11.23
N VAL A 73 -1.38 -4.34 12.42
CA VAL A 73 0.08 -4.28 12.56
C VAL A 73 0.74 -5.55 12.06
N LEU A 74 0.18 -6.72 12.37
CA LEU A 74 0.75 -8.00 11.96
C LEU A 74 0.49 -8.33 10.48
N LEU A 75 -0.73 -8.08 10.03
CA LEU A 75 -1.29 -8.49 8.74
C LEU A 75 -2.32 -7.44 8.29
N ALA A 76 -1.82 -6.32 7.76
CA ALA A 76 -2.62 -5.14 7.39
C ALA A 76 -3.93 -5.45 6.61
N PRO A 77 -3.94 -6.34 5.59
CA PRO A 77 -5.16 -6.68 4.87
C PRO A 77 -6.21 -7.38 5.74
N ILE A 78 -5.79 -8.26 6.64
CA ILE A 78 -6.70 -8.98 7.54
C ILE A 78 -7.24 -8.03 8.60
N GLY A 79 -6.39 -7.15 9.15
CA GLY A 79 -6.82 -6.11 10.09
C GLY A 79 -7.87 -5.19 9.49
N LEU A 80 -7.69 -4.80 8.23
CA LEU A 80 -8.69 -4.04 7.46
C LEU A 80 -10.00 -4.82 7.31
N ALA A 81 -9.94 -6.11 6.94
CA ALA A 81 -11.12 -6.94 6.82
C ALA A 81 -11.91 -6.98 8.15
N ILE A 82 -11.25 -7.34 9.25
CA ILE A 82 -11.86 -7.37 10.60
C ILE A 82 -12.53 -6.03 10.91
N TYR A 83 -11.82 -4.92 10.70
CA TYR A 83 -12.36 -3.58 10.92
C TYR A 83 -13.62 -3.28 10.09
N LEU A 84 -13.61 -3.59 8.80
CA LEU A 84 -14.73 -3.31 7.90
C LEU A 84 -15.97 -4.14 8.27
N TYR A 85 -15.80 -5.43 8.58
CA TYR A 85 -16.90 -6.31 8.98
C TYR A 85 -17.45 -5.98 10.38
N GLN A 86 -16.64 -5.37 11.26
CA GLN A 86 -17.13 -4.87 12.55
C GLN A 86 -17.94 -3.58 12.43
N THR A 87 -17.61 -2.71 11.47
CA THR A 87 -18.17 -1.35 11.39
C THR A 87 -19.33 -1.20 10.38
N ARG A 88 -19.57 -2.22 9.55
CA ARG A 88 -20.52 -2.15 8.44
C ARG A 88 -21.29 -3.45 8.28
N ARG A 89 -22.48 -3.38 7.66
CA ARG A 89 -23.20 -4.56 7.17
C ARG A 89 -22.37 -5.30 6.13
N TRP A 90 -22.50 -6.62 6.10
CA TRP A 90 -21.67 -7.52 5.29
C TRP A 90 -21.48 -7.06 3.83
N PRO A 91 -22.50 -6.63 3.05
CA PRO A 91 -22.28 -6.33 1.63
C PRO A 91 -21.39 -5.08 1.45
N ARG A 92 -21.57 -4.09 2.33
CA ARG A 92 -20.78 -2.85 2.30
C ARG A 92 -19.36 -3.08 2.82
N ALA A 93 -19.18 -4.00 3.77
CA ALA A 93 -17.87 -4.40 4.25
C ALA A 93 -17.06 -5.09 3.14
N THR A 94 -17.67 -6.09 2.47
CA THR A 94 -17.05 -6.82 1.38
C THR A 94 -16.71 -5.91 0.21
N LEU A 95 -17.65 -5.06 -0.24
CA LEU A 95 -17.40 -4.11 -1.31
C LEU A 95 -16.26 -3.13 -0.97
N GLY A 96 -16.24 -2.63 0.27
CA GLY A 96 -15.17 -1.76 0.75
C GLY A 96 -13.80 -2.44 0.76
N LEU A 97 -13.75 -3.70 1.20
CA LEU A 97 -12.52 -4.49 1.22
C LEU A 97 -12.01 -4.77 -0.20
N LEU A 98 -12.89 -5.23 -1.08
CA LEU A 98 -12.55 -5.52 -2.48
C LEU A 98 -12.11 -4.27 -3.23
N ALA A 99 -12.78 -3.14 -3.04
CA ALA A 99 -12.36 -1.89 -3.66
C ALA A 99 -11.00 -1.41 -3.14
N PHE A 100 -10.77 -1.50 -1.83
CA PHE A 100 -9.52 -1.06 -1.20
C PHE A 100 -8.33 -1.93 -1.62
N ILE A 101 -8.47 -3.25 -1.52
CA ILE A 101 -7.41 -4.19 -1.92
C ILE A 101 -7.27 -4.22 -3.43
N GLY A 102 -8.38 -4.19 -4.18
CA GLY A 102 -8.38 -4.13 -5.63
C GLY A 102 -7.63 -2.92 -6.18
N GLY A 103 -7.78 -1.74 -5.58
CA GLY A 103 -6.99 -0.57 -5.99
C GLY A 103 -5.50 -0.68 -5.64
N ILE A 104 -5.13 -1.36 -4.54
CA ILE A 104 -3.71 -1.65 -4.21
C ILE A 104 -3.11 -2.61 -5.24
N VAL A 105 -3.81 -3.70 -5.55
CA VAL A 105 -3.36 -4.68 -6.55
C VAL A 105 -3.25 -4.02 -7.92
N LEU A 106 -4.26 -3.23 -8.31
CA LEU A 106 -4.25 -2.53 -9.58
C LEU A 106 -3.09 -1.55 -9.69
N ILE A 107 -2.83 -0.71 -8.67
CA ILE A 107 -1.71 0.24 -8.75
C ILE A 107 -0.36 -0.49 -8.76
N ALA A 108 -0.23 -1.59 -8.02
CA ALA A 108 1.00 -2.38 -8.04
C ALA A 108 1.28 -2.95 -9.43
N ILE A 109 0.27 -3.56 -10.08
CA ILE A 109 0.39 -4.06 -11.46
C ILE A 109 0.77 -2.93 -12.42
N LEU A 110 0.04 -1.82 -12.39
CA LEU A 110 0.32 -0.67 -13.26
C LEU A 110 1.72 -0.10 -13.06
N THR A 111 2.20 -0.10 -11.81
CA THR A 111 3.54 0.40 -11.49
C THR A 111 4.64 -0.55 -11.96
N VAL A 112 4.46 -1.86 -11.81
CA VAL A 112 5.41 -2.85 -12.33
C VAL A 112 5.50 -2.71 -13.86
N LEU A 113 4.36 -2.64 -14.55
CA LEU A 113 4.32 -2.43 -16.00
C LEU A 113 4.99 -1.11 -16.42
N LEU A 114 4.81 -0.05 -15.64
CA LEU A 114 5.49 1.22 -15.85
C LEU A 114 7.00 1.08 -15.66
N GLY A 115 7.45 0.39 -14.61
CA GLY A 115 8.87 0.12 -14.35
C GLY A 115 9.53 -0.63 -15.50
N ASP A 116 8.91 -1.72 -15.96
CA ASP A 116 9.38 -2.51 -17.11
C ASP A 116 9.47 -1.65 -18.38
N TRP A 117 8.45 -0.83 -18.64
CA TRP A 117 8.45 0.09 -19.78
C TRP A 117 9.60 1.11 -19.67
N LEU A 118 9.84 1.69 -18.49
CA LEU A 118 10.94 2.64 -18.26
C LEU A 118 12.31 2.00 -18.47
N ILE A 119 12.49 0.74 -18.07
CA ILE A 119 13.71 -0.04 -18.31
C ILE A 119 13.90 -0.27 -19.82
N GLN A 120 12.84 -0.68 -20.53
CA GLN A 120 12.90 -0.91 -21.99
C GLN A 120 13.23 0.35 -22.78
N GLN A 121 12.75 1.52 -22.34
CA GLN A 121 13.09 2.81 -22.94
C GLN A 121 14.52 3.28 -22.60
N GLY A 122 15.27 2.54 -21.77
CA GLY A 122 16.58 2.95 -21.29
C GLY A 122 16.51 4.20 -20.41
N LEU A 123 15.37 4.47 -19.76
CA LEU A 123 15.21 5.55 -18.78
C LEU A 123 15.61 5.09 -17.38
N PHE A 124 15.43 3.81 -17.07
CA PHE A 124 15.86 3.16 -15.82
C PHE A 124 17.07 2.22 -16.06
N PRO A 125 18.07 2.23 -15.16
CA PRO A 125 18.25 3.16 -14.04
C PRO A 125 18.46 4.60 -14.55
N PRO A 126 18.00 5.63 -13.82
CA PRO A 126 18.29 7.03 -14.12
C PRO A 126 19.81 7.29 -14.21
N SER A 127 20.23 8.29 -14.97
CA SER A 127 21.66 8.57 -15.21
C SER A 127 22.47 8.73 -13.92
N PHE A 128 21.93 9.38 -12.89
CA PHE A 128 22.60 9.58 -11.61
C PHE A 128 22.82 8.30 -10.78
N LEU A 129 22.19 7.18 -11.14
CA LEU A 129 22.44 5.85 -10.54
C LEU A 129 23.32 4.96 -11.43
N ARG A 130 23.64 5.36 -12.66
CA ARG A 130 24.50 4.56 -13.57
C ARG A 130 25.99 4.70 -13.26
N ASP A 131 26.38 5.86 -12.73
CA ASP A 131 27.78 6.24 -12.55
C ASP A 131 28.28 6.00 -11.11
N SER A 132 27.49 5.32 -10.27
CA SER A 132 27.78 4.94 -8.88
C SER A 132 28.09 3.46 -8.76
#